data_AF-A0AAV6U3V3-F1
#
_entry.id   AF-A0AAV6U3V3-F1
#
_cell.length_a   1.000
_cell.length_b   1.000
_cell.length_c   1.000
_cell.angle_alpha   90.00
_cell.angle_beta   90.00
_cell.angle_gamma   90.00
#
_symmetry.space_group_name_H-M   'P 1'
#
loop_
_entity.id
_entity.type
_entity.pdbx_description
1 polymer ?
#
loop_
_entity_poly.entity_id
_entity_poly.type
_entity_poly.pdbx_seq_one_letter_code
_entity_poly.pdbx_strand_id
1 'polypeptide(L)'
;MLACSLMLSLEMVQLGIEQCGESLESANPKKQRLLNPAGEVRPEFLKEAWKQDQKSTVKLKVMPKLSYVHLHPNGFEKMRVNIAFQLFGDEVIKGLSFYSEEISVYGEPKPTVDFIKRINNLIKVMTSRTPKTALRNGSSQSKSLLDFVEFINKWEESSKAINCLGYLSKSTALGLKAGVAQWVEAY
;
A
#
# COMPACT_ATOMS: atom_id res chain seq x y z
N MET A 1 21.16 4.18 -6.04
CA MET A 1 20.08 3.69 -6.92
C MET A 1 18.94 2.94 -6.21
N LEU A 2 19.05 2.57 -4.92
CA LEU A 2 18.04 1.77 -4.20
C LEU A 2 16.82 2.55 -3.67
N ALA A 3 16.88 3.89 -3.65
CA ALA A 3 15.74 4.74 -3.26
C ALA A 3 14.72 4.94 -4.41
N CYS A 4 15.13 4.76 -5.68
CA CYS A 4 14.23 4.95 -6.83
C CYS A 4 13.19 3.83 -6.96
N SER A 5 13.53 2.58 -6.65
CA SER A 5 12.51 1.50 -6.64
C SER A 5 11.53 1.60 -5.49
N LEU A 6 11.88 2.31 -4.41
CA LEU A 6 10.95 2.64 -3.31
C LEU A 6 10.16 3.94 -3.56
N MET A 7 10.48 4.73 -4.60
CA MET A 7 9.61 5.82 -5.05
C MET A 7 8.27 5.32 -5.62
N LEU A 8 8.17 4.03 -5.95
CA LEU A 8 6.92 3.38 -6.34
C LEU A 8 5.92 3.23 -5.18
N SER A 9 6.36 3.38 -3.92
CA SER A 9 5.49 3.24 -2.75
C SER A 9 4.45 4.35 -2.61
N LEU A 10 4.71 5.56 -3.13
CA LEU A 10 3.73 6.65 -3.14
C LEU A 10 2.82 6.63 -4.37
N GLU A 11 3.30 6.12 -5.51
CA GLU A 11 2.40 5.76 -6.62
C GLU A 11 1.38 4.71 -6.17
N MET A 12 1.72 3.72 -5.36
CA MET A 12 0.73 2.76 -4.83
C MET A 12 -0.36 3.40 -3.96
N VAL A 13 -0.08 4.52 -3.28
CA VAL A 13 -1.07 5.30 -2.51
C VAL A 13 -1.91 6.16 -3.45
N GLN A 14 -1.31 6.68 -4.53
CA GLN A 14 -1.98 7.50 -5.54
C GLN A 14 -2.63 6.73 -6.68
N LEU A 15 -2.41 5.43 -6.83
CA LEU A 15 -3.10 4.59 -7.82
C LEU A 15 -4.58 4.38 -7.50
N GLY A 16 -5.07 4.89 -6.36
CA GLY A 16 -6.50 5.12 -6.12
C GLY A 16 -7.00 6.53 -6.47
N ILE A 17 -6.14 7.45 -6.93
CA ILE A 17 -6.44 8.89 -7.07
C ILE A 17 -5.95 9.56 -8.37
N GLU A 18 -4.90 9.12 -9.07
CA GLU A 18 -4.45 9.79 -10.32
C GLU A 18 -4.67 8.94 -11.58
N GLN A 19 -5.30 9.58 -12.57
CA GLN A 19 -5.84 9.04 -13.81
C GLN A 19 -4.73 8.59 -14.77
N CYS A 20 -4.91 7.44 -15.44
CA CYS A 20 -4.25 7.21 -16.72
C CYS A 20 -4.93 8.06 -17.79
N GLY A 21 -4.40 9.24 -18.04
CA GLY A 21 -4.64 9.95 -19.29
C GLY A 21 -3.76 9.36 -20.38
N GLU A 22 -4.36 8.74 -21.39
CA GLU A 22 -4.41 9.33 -22.73
C GLU A 22 -5.34 8.54 -23.67
N SER A 23 -6.20 9.32 -24.33
CA SER A 23 -7.04 9.02 -25.51
C SER A 23 -8.46 8.50 -25.30
N LEU A 24 -9.40 9.40 -25.65
CA LEU A 24 -10.82 9.25 -26.01
C LEU A 24 -11.87 9.63 -24.94
N GLU A 25 -12.22 10.92 -25.02
CA GLU A 25 -13.56 11.52 -24.99
C GLU A 25 -14.70 10.81 -24.22
N SER A 26 -15.25 11.55 -23.25
CA SER A 26 -16.59 11.41 -22.64
C SER A 26 -16.82 10.27 -21.62
N ALA A 27 -16.47 10.53 -20.35
CA ALA A 27 -17.32 10.27 -19.18
C ALA A 27 -16.56 10.62 -17.89
N ASN A 28 -17.10 11.58 -17.13
CA ASN A 28 -16.98 11.82 -15.68
C ASN A 28 -15.79 11.13 -14.95
N PRO A 29 -14.81 11.85 -14.36
CA PRO A 29 -13.58 11.25 -13.84
C PRO A 29 -13.85 10.19 -12.76
N LYS A 30 -13.99 8.92 -13.18
CA LYS A 30 -14.26 7.78 -12.32
C LYS A 30 -13.01 7.53 -11.48
N LYS A 31 -13.05 7.96 -10.23
CA LYS A 31 -12.11 7.59 -9.16
C LYS A 31 -11.90 6.07 -9.22
N GLN A 32 -10.71 5.64 -9.65
CA GLN A 32 -10.43 4.22 -9.88
C GLN A 32 -10.39 3.50 -8.52
N ARG A 33 -11.23 2.48 -8.36
CA ARG A 33 -11.31 1.67 -7.14
C ARG A 33 -10.23 0.60 -7.20
N LEU A 34 -9.37 0.53 -6.18
CA LEU A 34 -8.36 -0.54 -6.07
C LEU A 34 -9.06 -1.82 -5.64
N LEU A 35 -9.14 -2.79 -6.55
CA LEU A 35 -9.84 -4.07 -6.34
C LEU A 35 -8.81 -5.18 -6.26
N ASN A 36 -8.42 -5.56 -5.05
CA ASN A 36 -7.50 -6.67 -4.85
C ASN A 36 -8.28 -8.00 -4.77
N PRO A 37 -7.61 -9.17 -4.86
CA PRO A 37 -8.28 -10.47 -4.73
C PRO A 37 -9.01 -10.69 -3.40
N ALA A 38 -8.67 -9.93 -2.36
CA ALA A 38 -9.31 -9.98 -1.05
C ALA A 38 -10.51 -9.01 -0.92
N GLY A 39 -10.72 -8.10 -1.89
CA GLY A 39 -11.78 -7.09 -1.88
C GLY A 39 -11.32 -5.68 -2.26
N GLU A 40 -12.20 -4.71 -2.00
CA GLU A 40 -11.93 -3.30 -2.32
C GLU A 40 -11.01 -2.67 -1.26
N VAL A 41 -9.88 -2.10 -1.71
CA VAL A 41 -8.99 -1.30 -0.88
C VAL A 41 -9.45 0.15 -0.94
N ARG A 42 -9.89 0.67 0.21
CA ARG A 42 -10.48 2.00 0.32
C ARG A 42 -9.65 2.90 1.22
N PRO A 43 -9.08 4.01 0.70
CA PRO A 43 -8.35 4.98 1.53
C PRO A 43 -9.27 5.69 2.54
N GLU A 44 -10.59 5.63 2.36
CA GLU A 44 -11.59 6.19 3.26
C GLU A 44 -11.45 5.64 4.68
N PHE A 45 -11.21 4.34 4.83
CA PHE A 45 -11.05 3.71 6.14
C PHE A 45 -9.90 4.33 6.94
N LEU A 46 -8.81 4.66 6.26
CA LEU A 46 -7.66 5.31 6.88
C LEU A 46 -7.97 6.76 7.27
N LYS A 47 -8.70 7.49 6.42
CA LYS A 47 -9.11 8.87 6.71
C LYS A 47 -10.01 8.93 7.94
N GLU A 48 -10.94 8.00 8.05
CA GLU A 48 -11.84 7.94 9.21
C GLU A 48 -11.10 7.52 10.48
N ALA A 49 -10.23 6.51 10.41
CA ALA A 49 -9.36 6.13 11.53
C ALA A 49 -8.56 7.33 12.06
N TRP A 50 -7.93 8.08 11.15
CA TRP A 50 -7.17 9.28 11.50
C TRP A 50 -8.05 10.35 12.13
N LYS A 51 -9.25 10.60 11.59
CA LYS A 51 -10.20 11.56 12.19
C LYS A 51 -10.57 11.17 13.61
N GLN A 52 -10.82 9.89 13.90
CA GLN A 52 -11.13 9.45 15.26
C GLN A 52 -9.94 9.63 16.21
N ASP A 53 -8.73 9.31 15.75
CA ASP A 53 -7.49 9.53 16.52
C ASP A 53 -7.23 11.02 16.81
N GLN A 54 -7.61 11.93 15.90
CA GLN A 54 -7.49 13.37 16.13
C GLN A 54 -8.57 13.94 17.06
N LYS A 55 -9.77 13.35 17.11
CA LYS A 55 -10.85 13.79 18.02
C LYS A 55 -10.54 13.49 19.48
N SER A 56 -9.73 12.46 19.74
CA SER A 56 -9.32 12.12 21.10
C SER A 56 -8.59 13.30 21.75
N THR A 57 -9.13 13.78 22.88
CA THR A 57 -8.52 14.85 23.69
C THR A 57 -7.28 14.35 24.46
N VAL A 58 -7.00 13.05 24.38
CA VAL A 58 -5.89 12.41 25.10
C VAL A 58 -4.56 12.72 24.41
N LYS A 59 -3.51 12.99 25.20
CA LYS A 59 -2.15 13.25 24.70
C LYS A 59 -1.52 12.02 24.02
N LEU A 60 -1.92 10.82 24.43
CA LEU A 60 -1.47 9.56 23.87
C LEU A 60 -2.40 9.15 22.72
N LYS A 61 -1.92 9.38 21.49
CA LYS A 61 -2.60 8.97 20.26
C LYS A 61 -2.18 7.57 19.83
N VAL A 62 -3.07 6.87 19.14
CA VAL A 62 -2.80 5.53 18.59
C VAL A 62 -1.95 5.63 17.32
N MET A 63 -2.13 6.69 16.53
CA MET A 63 -1.37 6.94 15.30
C MET A 63 -0.63 8.30 15.35
N PRO A 64 0.32 8.48 16.29
CA PRO A 64 0.95 9.78 16.54
C PRO A 64 1.79 10.30 15.39
N LYS A 65 2.32 9.41 14.53
CA LYS A 65 3.11 9.81 13.34
C LYS A 65 2.25 10.21 12.16
N LEU A 66 0.97 9.84 12.16
CA LEU A 66 0.08 10.10 11.03
C LEU A 66 -0.47 11.53 11.11
N SER A 67 -0.14 12.31 10.10
CA SER A 67 -0.55 13.71 9.96
C SER A 67 -1.36 13.94 8.69
N TYR A 68 -1.92 15.13 8.54
CA TYR A 68 -2.70 15.52 7.35
C TYR A 68 -1.94 15.27 6.03
N VAL A 69 -0.63 15.54 6.04
CA VAL A 69 0.29 15.34 4.91
C VAL A 69 0.30 13.90 4.38
N HIS A 70 0.02 12.91 5.24
CA HIS A 70 -0.01 11.50 4.84
C HIS A 70 -1.27 11.14 4.03
N LEU A 71 -2.38 11.84 4.28
CA LEU A 71 -3.66 11.61 3.61
C LEU A 71 -3.88 12.56 2.42
N HIS A 72 -3.22 13.71 2.46
CA HIS A 72 -3.33 14.79 1.49
C HIS A 72 -1.94 15.36 1.13
N PRO A 73 -1.06 14.56 0.51
CA PRO A 73 0.28 15.00 0.16
C PRO A 73 0.27 16.03 -0.98
N ASN A 74 1.07 17.09 -0.85
CA ASN A 74 1.38 18.03 -1.93
C ASN A 74 2.41 17.43 -2.92
N GLY A 75 2.61 18.02 -4.10
CA GLY A 75 3.55 17.58 -5.14
C GLY A 75 4.94 17.18 -4.63
N PHE A 76 5.53 17.96 -3.72
CA PHE A 76 6.83 17.65 -3.13
C PHE A 76 6.77 16.50 -2.10
N GLU A 77 5.67 16.42 -1.36
CA GLU A 77 5.45 15.38 -0.36
C GLU A 77 5.18 14.03 -1.02
N LYS A 78 4.59 14.04 -2.22
CA LYS A 78 4.43 12.85 -3.08
C LYS A 78 5.75 12.13 -3.36
N MET A 79 6.86 12.87 -3.41
CA MET A 79 8.20 12.30 -3.65
C MET A 79 8.90 11.83 -2.37
N ARG A 80 8.36 12.13 -1.18
CA ARG A 80 8.99 11.77 0.09
C ARG A 80 8.60 10.36 0.51
N VAL A 81 9.45 9.41 0.17
CA VAL A 81 9.31 7.97 0.54
C VAL A 81 9.06 7.76 2.04
N ASN A 82 9.65 8.59 2.90
CA ASN A 82 9.43 8.51 4.35
C ASN A 82 7.94 8.64 4.74
N ILE A 83 7.16 9.45 4.02
CA ILE A 83 5.72 9.64 4.28
C ILE A 83 4.97 8.34 3.95
N ALA A 84 5.28 7.68 2.84
CA ALA A 84 4.70 6.37 2.53
C ALA A 84 5.10 5.30 3.57
N PHE A 85 6.33 5.33 4.08
CA PHE A 85 6.77 4.36 5.08
C PHE A 85 6.00 4.50 6.38
N GLN A 86 5.70 5.74 6.78
CA GLN A 86 4.87 6.02 7.95
C GLN A 86 3.41 5.61 7.70
N LEU A 87 2.90 5.85 6.49
CA LEU A 87 1.53 5.48 6.07
C LEU A 87 1.28 3.96 6.10
N PHE A 88 2.27 3.17 5.65
CA PHE A 88 2.20 1.71 5.67
C PHE A 88 2.83 1.10 6.94
N GLY A 89 3.02 1.89 7.99
CA GLY A 89 3.66 1.44 9.21
C GLY A 89 2.78 0.56 10.10
N ASP A 90 3.42 -0.09 11.09
CA ASP A 90 2.71 -0.87 12.12
C ASP A 90 1.70 -0.04 12.93
N GLU A 91 1.98 1.25 13.13
CA GLU A 91 1.10 2.16 13.86
C GLU A 91 -0.26 2.31 13.17
N VAL A 92 -0.27 2.38 11.85
CA VAL A 92 -1.50 2.49 11.06
C VAL A 92 -2.30 1.19 11.12
N ILE A 93 -1.63 0.03 11.06
CA ILE A 93 -2.29 -1.27 11.21
C ILE A 93 -2.95 -1.40 12.59
N LYS A 94 -2.25 -0.95 13.64
CA LYS A 94 -2.79 -0.91 15.01
C LYS A 94 -3.95 0.07 15.13
N GLY A 95 -3.83 1.26 14.55
CA GLY A 95 -4.90 2.27 14.54
C GLY A 95 -6.16 1.79 13.83
N LEU A 96 -6.03 1.18 12.66
CA LEU A 96 -7.16 0.58 11.94
C LEU A 96 -7.82 -0.57 12.72
N SER A 97 -7.04 -1.31 13.50
CA SER A 97 -7.58 -2.37 14.37
C SER A 97 -8.23 -1.81 15.64
N PHE A 98 -7.70 -0.69 16.16
CA PHE A 98 -8.23 -0.03 17.35
C PHE A 98 -9.56 0.67 17.07
N TYR A 99 -9.67 1.38 15.94
CA TYR A 99 -10.88 2.09 15.52
C TYR A 99 -11.79 1.22 14.63
N SER A 100 -11.68 -0.11 14.71
CA SER A 100 -12.38 -1.00 13.77
C SER A 100 -13.90 -0.87 13.88
N GLU A 101 -14.43 -0.59 15.06
CA GLU A 101 -15.86 -0.45 15.29
C GLU A 101 -16.41 0.81 14.61
N GLU A 102 -15.73 1.94 14.77
CA GLU A 102 -16.10 3.22 14.15
C GLU A 102 -15.95 3.20 12.63
N ILE A 103 -14.94 2.48 12.14
CA ILE A 103 -14.66 2.34 10.71
C ILE A 103 -15.63 1.36 10.04
N SER A 104 -16.14 0.37 10.78
CA SER A 104 -17.05 -0.68 10.25
C SER A 104 -18.34 -0.12 9.65
N VAL A 105 -18.76 1.08 10.06
CA VAL A 105 -19.90 1.83 9.50
C VAL A 105 -19.73 2.07 8.00
N TYR A 106 -18.48 2.19 7.54
CA TYR A 106 -18.13 2.41 6.13
C TYR A 106 -17.93 1.10 5.35
N GLY A 107 -18.15 -0.06 5.97
CA GLY A 107 -17.97 -1.39 5.39
C GLY A 107 -16.78 -2.15 5.97
N GLU A 108 -16.42 -3.28 5.36
CA GLU A 108 -15.38 -4.18 5.89
C GLU A 108 -13.96 -3.61 5.67
N PRO A 109 -13.19 -3.28 6.73
CA PRO A 109 -11.85 -2.71 6.59
C PRO A 109 -10.78 -3.78 6.29
N LYS A 110 -11.12 -5.07 6.41
CA LYS A 110 -10.20 -6.21 6.32
C LYS A 110 -9.36 -6.22 5.04
N PRO A 111 -9.92 -6.00 3.83
CA PRO A 111 -9.11 -5.99 2.60
C PRO A 111 -8.06 -4.88 2.59
N THR A 112 -8.37 -3.73 3.20
CA THR A 112 -7.46 -2.58 3.30
C THR A 112 -6.37 -2.83 4.35
N VAL A 113 -6.73 -3.38 5.51
CA VAL A 113 -5.78 -3.75 6.55
C VAL A 113 -4.80 -4.81 6.06
N ASP A 114 -5.29 -5.84 5.36
CA ASP A 114 -4.45 -6.91 4.82
C ASP A 114 -3.53 -6.40 3.70
N PHE A 115 -4.02 -5.47 2.88
CA PHE A 115 -3.17 -4.79 1.90
C PHE A 115 -2.04 -4.01 2.57
N ILE A 116 -2.35 -3.17 3.56
CA ILE A 116 -1.34 -2.39 4.30
C ILE A 116 -0.32 -3.32 4.98
N LYS A 117 -0.77 -4.42 5.59
CA LYS A 117 0.11 -5.44 6.19
C LYS A 117 1.09 -6.04 5.18
N ARG A 118 0.62 -6.37 3.97
CA ARG A 118 1.47 -6.93 2.89
C ARG A 118 2.53 -5.93 2.46
N ILE A 119 2.16 -4.67 2.25
CA ILE A 119 3.11 -3.61 1.87
C ILE A 119 4.11 -3.34 3.00
N ASN A 120 3.65 -3.27 4.25
CA ASN A 120 4.53 -3.12 5.42
C ASN A 120 5.57 -4.24 5.51
N ASN A 121 5.14 -5.50 5.33
CA ASN A 121 6.04 -6.65 5.36
C ASN A 121 7.08 -6.57 4.23
N LEU A 122 6.65 -6.21 3.02
CA LEU A 122 7.55 -5.98 1.89
C LEU A 122 8.61 -4.91 2.22
N ILE A 123 8.18 -3.75 2.74
CA ILE A 123 9.08 -2.67 3.14
C ILE A 123 10.08 -3.17 4.19
N LYS A 124 9.62 -3.87 5.23
CA LYS A 124 10.48 -4.40 6.30
C LYS A 124 11.53 -5.38 5.77
N VAL A 125 11.14 -6.30 4.88
CA VAL A 125 12.07 -7.27 4.29
C VAL A 125 13.10 -6.55 3.42
N MET A 126 12.66 -5.68 2.52
CA MET A 126 13.56 -4.99 1.58
C MET A 126 14.47 -3.94 2.24
N THR A 127 14.05 -3.36 3.36
CA THR A 127 14.81 -2.31 4.08
C THR A 127 15.51 -2.83 5.33
N SER A 128 15.46 -4.15 5.55
CA SER A 128 16.12 -4.82 6.66
C SER A 128 17.64 -4.57 6.63
N ARG A 129 18.16 -3.97 7.69
CA ARG A 129 19.60 -3.73 7.88
C ARG A 129 20.23 -4.63 8.94
N THR A 130 19.47 -5.59 9.47
CA THR A 130 19.98 -6.49 10.53
C THR A 130 20.23 -7.89 10.00
N PRO A 131 21.34 -8.55 10.36
CA PRO A 131 21.66 -9.90 9.88
C PRO A 131 20.61 -10.97 10.25
N LYS A 132 19.83 -10.72 11.32
CA LYS A 132 18.77 -11.62 11.81
C LYS A 132 17.54 -11.62 10.89
N THR A 133 17.24 -10.46 10.28
CA THR A 133 16.11 -10.27 9.37
C THR A 133 16.58 -10.11 7.92
N ALA A 134 17.84 -10.44 7.63
CA ALA A 134 18.41 -10.35 6.29
C ALA A 134 17.77 -11.39 5.37
N LEU A 135 17.68 -11.05 4.09
CA LEU A 135 17.23 -11.99 3.07
C LEU A 135 18.27 -13.10 2.93
N ARG A 136 17.84 -14.35 3.13
CA ARG A 136 18.65 -15.55 2.90
C ARG A 136 17.85 -16.56 2.10
N ASN A 137 18.52 -17.41 1.35
CA ASN A 137 17.87 -18.52 0.68
C ASN A 137 17.07 -19.42 1.64
N GLY A 138 15.82 -19.68 1.27
CA GLY A 138 14.88 -20.49 2.06
C GLY A 138 14.37 -19.83 3.36
N SER A 139 14.77 -18.60 3.67
CA SER A 139 14.30 -17.87 4.86
C SER A 139 12.81 -17.53 4.80
N SER A 140 12.20 -17.22 5.96
CA SER A 140 10.80 -16.78 5.99
C SER A 140 10.57 -15.47 5.23
N GLN A 141 11.60 -14.63 5.14
CA GLN A 141 11.61 -13.38 4.40
C GLN A 141 11.54 -13.63 2.89
N SER A 142 12.32 -14.60 2.38
CA SER A 142 12.27 -15.01 0.96
C SER A 142 10.88 -15.58 0.61
N LYS A 143 10.31 -16.43 1.48
CA LYS A 143 8.92 -16.91 1.31
C LYS A 143 7.91 -15.77 1.26
N SER A 144 8.03 -14.80 2.17
CA SER A 144 7.15 -13.62 2.19
C SER A 144 7.22 -12.79 0.90
N LEU A 145 8.38 -12.73 0.25
CA LEU A 145 8.54 -12.06 -1.05
C LEU A 145 7.88 -12.84 -2.17
N LEU A 146 8.05 -14.17 -2.22
CA LEU A 146 7.40 -15.03 -3.20
C LEU A 146 5.87 -14.99 -3.06
N ASP A 147 5.36 -15.04 -1.83
CA ASP A 147 3.93 -14.89 -1.53
C ASP A 147 3.39 -13.54 -2.02
N PHE A 148 4.21 -12.49 -1.93
CA PHE A 148 3.85 -11.17 -2.45
C PHE A 148 3.82 -11.12 -3.98
N VAL A 149 4.78 -11.77 -4.66
CA VAL A 149 4.76 -11.91 -6.13
C VAL A 149 3.53 -12.69 -6.60
N GLU A 150 3.22 -13.81 -5.92
CA GLU A 150 2.03 -14.60 -6.20
C GLU A 150 0.75 -13.76 -6.01
N PHE A 151 0.69 -12.93 -4.96
CA PHE A 151 -0.40 -12.00 -4.75
C PHE A 151 -0.56 -11.00 -5.91
N ILE A 152 0.54 -10.42 -6.42
CA ILE A 152 0.47 -9.52 -7.59
C ILE A 152 -0.02 -10.28 -8.82
N ASN A 153 0.44 -11.51 -9.06
CA ASN A 153 -0.02 -12.33 -10.20
C ASN A 153 -1.52 -12.62 -10.11
N LYS A 154 -2.02 -13.05 -8.94
CA LYS A 154 -3.45 -13.26 -8.70
C LYS A 154 -4.26 -11.99 -8.87
N TRP A 155 -3.72 -10.85 -8.44
CA TRP A 155 -4.36 -9.55 -8.62
C TRP A 155 -4.45 -9.18 -10.11
N GLU A 156 -3.38 -9.38 -10.88
CA GLU A 156 -3.39 -9.15 -12.32
C GLU A 156 -4.42 -10.03 -13.04
N GLU A 157 -4.47 -11.32 -12.71
CA GLU A 157 -5.44 -12.28 -13.26
C GLU A 157 -6.88 -11.89 -12.94
N SER A 158 -7.15 -11.54 -11.68
CA SER A 158 -8.47 -11.08 -11.23
C SER A 158 -8.88 -9.79 -11.94
N SER A 159 -7.92 -8.90 -12.21
CA SER A 159 -8.18 -7.65 -12.90
C SER A 159 -8.44 -7.83 -14.40
N LYS A 160 -7.82 -8.81 -15.06
CA LYS A 160 -8.12 -9.14 -16.47
C LYS A 160 -9.60 -9.49 -16.68
N ALA A 161 -10.25 -10.12 -15.70
CA ALA A 161 -11.69 -10.41 -15.75
C ALA A 161 -12.57 -9.14 -15.73
N ILE A 162 -12.04 -8.00 -15.28
CA ILE A 162 -12.73 -6.72 -15.14
C ILE A 162 -12.09 -5.65 -16.04
N ASN A 163 -11.58 -6.04 -17.22
CA ASN A 163 -10.91 -5.14 -18.17
C ASN A 163 -9.74 -4.34 -17.59
N CYS A 164 -8.94 -4.97 -16.72
CA CYS A 164 -7.79 -4.36 -16.04
C CYS A 164 -8.15 -3.17 -15.13
N LEU A 165 -9.43 -2.99 -14.77
CA LEU A 165 -9.86 -1.93 -13.86
C LEU A 165 -9.40 -2.26 -12.42
N GLY A 166 -8.80 -1.26 -11.76
CA GLY A 166 -8.44 -1.35 -10.34
C GLY A 166 -7.13 -2.09 -10.06
N TYR A 167 -6.29 -2.27 -11.07
CA TYR A 167 -4.94 -2.81 -10.95
C TYR A 167 -3.87 -1.73 -11.17
N LEU A 168 -2.64 -2.08 -10.81
CA LEU A 168 -1.43 -1.31 -11.04
C LEU A 168 -1.20 -1.00 -12.52
N SER A 169 -0.50 0.10 -12.81
CA SER A 169 -0.02 0.35 -14.16
C SER A 169 0.89 -0.81 -14.61
N LYS A 170 0.91 -1.11 -15.92
CA LYS A 170 1.72 -2.22 -16.47
C LYS A 170 3.20 -2.06 -16.14
N SER A 171 3.73 -0.84 -16.21
CA SER A 171 5.14 -0.53 -15.89
C SER A 171 5.43 -0.72 -14.40
N THR A 172 4.55 -0.24 -13.51
CA THR A 172 4.69 -0.41 -12.05
C THR A 172 4.66 -1.89 -11.66
N ALA A 173 3.70 -2.65 -12.20
CA ALA A 173 3.57 -4.08 -11.93
C ALA A 173 4.81 -4.88 -12.37
N LEU A 174 5.31 -4.63 -13.58
CA LEU A 174 6.51 -5.28 -14.09
C LEU A 174 7.75 -4.88 -13.29
N GLY A 175 7.89 -3.60 -12.96
CA GLY A 175 9.00 -3.10 -12.14
C GLY A 175 9.05 -3.73 -10.75
N LEU A 176 7.90 -3.90 -10.11
CA LEU A 176 7.79 -4.59 -8.81
C LEU A 176 8.15 -6.07 -8.91
N LYS A 177 7.59 -6.80 -9.88
CA LYS A 177 7.88 -8.24 -10.07
C LYS A 177 9.36 -8.48 -10.38
N ALA A 178 9.91 -7.74 -11.33
CA ALA A 178 11.31 -7.85 -11.73
C ALA A 178 12.25 -7.48 -10.57
N GLY A 179 11.92 -6.41 -9.84
CA GLY A 179 12.67 -6.02 -8.65
C GLY A 179 12.71 -7.14 -7.63
N VAL A 180 11.56 -7.67 -7.22
CA VAL A 180 11.49 -8.75 -6.22
C VAL A 180 12.20 -10.01 -6.69
N ALA A 181 12.05 -10.41 -7.96
CA ALA A 181 12.75 -11.57 -8.52
C ALA A 181 14.28 -11.41 -8.43
N GLN A 182 14.80 -10.24 -8.81
CA GLN A 182 16.22 -9.94 -8.72
C GLN A 182 16.75 -10.06 -7.27
N TRP A 183 15.98 -9.64 -6.27
CA TRP A 183 16.36 -9.77 -4.86
C TRP A 183 16.42 -11.22 -4.39
N VAL A 184 15.50 -12.06 -4.86
CA VAL A 184 15.46 -13.48 -4.51
C VAL A 184 16.63 -14.23 -5.15
N GLU A 185 17.00 -13.91 -6.39
CA GLU A 185 18.10 -14.55 -7.10
C GLU A 185 19.50 -14.12 -6.61
N ALA A 186 19.61 -12.93 -6.02
CA ALA A 186 20.88 -12.36 -5.58
C ALA A 186 21.40 -12.92 -4.24
N TYR A 187 20.60 -13.67 -3.48
CA TYR A 187 20.91 -14.19 -2.14
C TYR A 187 20.77 -15.71 -2.07
#